data_AF-A0A1Z8VRA5-F1
#
_entry.id   AF-A0A1Z8VRA5-F1
#
_cell.length_a   1.000
_cell.length_b   1.000
_cell.length_c   1.000
_cell.angle_alpha   90.00
_cell.angle_beta   90.00
_cell.angle_gamma   90.00
#
_symmetry.space_group_name_H-M   'P 1'
#
loop_
_entity.id
_entity.type
_entity.pdbx_description
1 polymer ?
#
loop_
_entity_poly.entity_id
_entity_poly.type
_entity_poly.pdbx_seq_one_letter_code
_entity_poly.pdbx_strand_id
1 'polypeptide(L)'
;NNIIKIKSIGEDEILQGTFFGKIQSLEDKNFNNAKLECDFMGRSYKGRGFSCGFAVIEDLQGYCYVKNNNNEDILITNWNCNTTAGINGDAYCSGKLKIIQGFGKFAGVDGFGKINMPIAKTMTSKINSPTKILLSIKYPLSLKK
;
A
#
# COMPACT_ATOMS: atom_id res chain seq x y z
N ASN A 1 5.33 -14.34 -5.52
CA ASN A 1 6.67 -13.75 -5.36
C ASN A 1 6.58 -12.27 -5.65
N ASN A 2 7.02 -11.43 -4.72
CA ASN A 2 7.16 -10.00 -5.00
C ASN A 2 8.26 -9.82 -6.04
N ILE A 3 7.99 -9.04 -7.09
CA ILE A 3 8.98 -8.71 -8.12
C ILE A 3 9.34 -7.25 -7.90
N ILE A 4 10.55 -6.98 -7.42
CA ILE A 4 11.07 -5.62 -7.25
C ILE A 4 12.25 -5.45 -8.19
N LYS A 5 12.12 -4.53 -9.14
CA LYS A 5 13.18 -4.03 -10.00
C LYS A 5 13.81 -2.82 -9.31
N ILE A 6 15.13 -2.80 -9.27
CA ILE A 6 15.92 -1.72 -8.69
C ILE A 6 16.80 -1.16 -9.79
N LYS A 7 16.77 0.16 -9.97
CA LYS A 7 17.67 0.88 -10.89
C LYS A 7 18.40 1.98 -10.12
N SER A 8 19.71 1.85 -10.01
CA SER A 8 20.56 2.89 -9.40
C SER A 8 20.70 4.10 -10.33
N ILE A 9 20.58 5.31 -9.76
CA ILE A 9 20.78 6.60 -10.43
C ILE A 9 21.55 7.49 -9.46
N GLY A 10 22.88 7.58 -9.64
CA GLY A 10 23.74 8.28 -8.68
C GLY A 10 23.74 7.56 -7.32
N GLU A 11 23.44 8.30 -6.25
CA GLU A 11 23.29 7.76 -4.88
C GLU A 11 21.86 7.28 -4.57
N ASP A 12 20.91 7.54 -5.47
CA ASP A 12 19.51 7.16 -5.34
C ASP A 12 19.24 5.84 -6.08
N GLU A 13 18.17 5.16 -5.70
CA GLU A 13 17.67 3.98 -6.38
C GLU A 13 16.19 4.14 -6.70
N ILE A 14 15.82 3.91 -7.96
CA ILE A 14 14.43 3.81 -8.37
C ILE A 14 13.96 2.38 -8.12
N LEU A 15 12.87 2.28 -7.36
CA LEU A 15 12.22 1.01 -7.04
C LEU A 15 10.94 0.90 -7.85
N GLN A 16 10.71 -0.25 -8.46
CA GLN A 16 9.45 -0.56 -9.13
C GLN A 16 9.11 -2.01 -8.86
N GLY A 17 7.85 -2.31 -8.57
CA GLY A 17 7.49 -3.71 -8.37
C GLY A 17 6.03 -3.95 -8.11
N THR A 18 5.74 -5.20 -7.77
CA THR A 18 4.43 -5.66 -7.33
C THR A 18 4.57 -6.36 -5.99
N PHE A 19 3.72 -6.00 -5.03
CA PHE A 19 3.60 -6.69 -3.75
C PHE A 19 2.17 -7.15 -3.50
N PHE A 20 2.04 -8.16 -2.65
CA PHE A 20 0.75 -8.71 -2.23
C PHE A 20 0.52 -8.45 -0.74
N GLY A 21 -0.72 -8.18 -0.35
CA GLY A 21 -1.09 -7.91 1.04
C GLY A 21 -2.49 -8.43 1.39
N LYS A 22 -2.95 -8.09 2.60
CA LYS A 22 -4.32 -8.36 3.05
C LYS A 22 -4.95 -7.09 3.61
N ILE A 23 -6.21 -6.87 3.26
CA ILE A 23 -6.97 -5.74 3.80
C ILE A 23 -7.49 -6.12 5.17
N GLN A 24 -7.26 -5.22 6.12
CA GLN A 24 -7.89 -5.25 7.42
C GLN A 24 -8.91 -4.12 7.43
N SER A 25 -10.14 -4.40 7.00
CA SER A 25 -11.21 -3.42 7.02
C SER A 25 -11.93 -3.49 8.36
N LEU A 26 -11.97 -2.37 9.09
CA LEU A 26 -12.74 -2.27 10.34
C LEU A 26 -14.20 -1.92 10.09
N GLU A 27 -14.50 -1.19 9.00
CA GLU A 27 -15.82 -0.63 8.71
C GLU A 27 -16.63 -1.48 7.72
N ASP A 28 -15.97 -2.03 6.69
CA ASP A 28 -16.64 -2.77 5.62
C ASP A 28 -16.22 -4.25 5.59
N LYS A 29 -17.16 -5.13 5.95
CA LYS A 29 -16.93 -6.58 6.04
C LYS A 29 -16.69 -7.24 4.67
N ASN A 30 -17.10 -6.62 3.56
CA ASN A 30 -16.98 -7.22 2.22
C ASN A 30 -15.53 -7.43 1.78
N PHE A 31 -14.61 -6.63 2.31
CA PHE A 31 -13.18 -6.71 2.01
C PHE A 31 -12.33 -7.15 3.20
N ASN A 32 -12.96 -7.66 4.27
CA ASN A 32 -12.19 -8.15 5.40
C ASN A 32 -11.36 -9.37 4.98
N ASN A 33 -10.05 -9.33 5.23
CA ASN A 33 -9.06 -10.30 4.78
C ASN A 33 -8.96 -10.48 3.26
N ALA A 34 -9.54 -9.58 2.46
CA ALA A 34 -9.40 -9.61 1.01
C ALA A 34 -7.92 -9.49 0.62
N LYS A 35 -7.52 -10.29 -0.38
CA LYS A 35 -6.18 -10.18 -0.95
C LYS A 35 -6.11 -8.91 -1.79
N LEU A 36 -5.00 -8.22 -1.67
CA LEU A 36 -4.68 -7.06 -2.50
C LEU A 36 -3.38 -7.30 -3.24
N GLU A 37 -3.33 -6.78 -4.45
CA GLU A 37 -2.15 -6.74 -5.31
C GLU A 37 -1.85 -5.28 -5.59
N CYS A 38 -0.63 -4.83 -5.33
CA CYS A 38 -0.25 -3.44 -5.55
C CYS A 38 0.96 -3.34 -6.46
N ASP A 39 0.80 -2.59 -7.54
CA ASP A 39 1.90 -2.14 -8.36
C ASP A 39 2.42 -0.82 -7.82
N PHE A 40 3.74 -0.68 -7.75
CA PHE A 40 4.37 0.49 -7.15
C PHE A 40 5.57 0.97 -7.93
N MET A 41 5.86 2.26 -7.75
CA MET A 41 7.09 2.89 -8.15
C MET A 41 7.48 3.93 -7.12
N GLY A 42 8.77 4.11 -6.92
CA GLY A 42 9.26 5.13 -6.00
C GLY A 42 10.77 5.20 -6.00
N ARG A 43 11.29 5.84 -4.96
CA ARG A 43 12.71 6.14 -4.83
C ARG A 43 13.20 5.76 -3.45
N SER A 44 14.40 5.20 -3.38
CA SER A 44 15.15 4.94 -2.16
C SER A 44 16.43 5.76 -2.17
N TYR A 45 16.75 6.42 -1.06
CA TYR A 45 17.94 7.28 -0.93
C TYR A 45 18.41 7.34 0.53
N LYS A 46 19.63 7.84 0.74
CA LYS A 46 20.15 8.11 2.08
C LYS A 46 19.63 9.47 2.56
N GLY A 47 18.75 9.47 3.55
CA GLY A 47 18.32 10.69 4.24
C GLY A 47 18.95 10.81 5.63
N ARG A 48 18.86 12.00 6.24
CA ARG A 48 19.18 12.15 7.67
C ARG A 48 18.13 11.37 8.48
N GLY A 49 18.58 10.44 9.32
CA GLY A 49 17.74 9.61 10.18
C GLY A 49 17.29 10.30 11.47
N PHE A 50 16.36 9.67 12.20
CA PHE A 50 15.61 10.25 13.31
C PHE A 50 16.36 10.40 14.65
N SER A 51 17.67 10.08 14.73
CA SER A 51 18.42 10.30 15.98
C SER A 51 19.94 10.27 15.79
N CYS A 52 20.51 9.29 15.07
CA CYS A 52 21.96 9.17 14.89
C CYS A 52 22.30 8.53 13.52
N GLY A 53 22.63 9.35 12.50
CA GLY A 53 23.17 8.87 11.23
C GLY A 53 22.24 8.93 10.01
N PHE A 54 22.66 8.29 8.91
CA PHE A 54 21.87 8.19 7.67
C PHE A 54 20.92 6.99 7.74
N ALA A 55 19.68 7.19 7.30
CA ALA A 55 18.67 6.14 7.18
C ALA A 55 18.30 5.94 5.71
N VAL A 56 17.85 4.73 5.37
CA VAL A 56 17.22 4.46 4.08
C VAL A 56 15.84 5.10 4.11
N ILE A 57 15.64 6.11 3.27
CA ILE A 57 14.35 6.76 3.06
C ILE A 57 13.80 6.27 1.73
N GLU A 58 12.54 5.85 1.77
CA GLU A 58 11.75 5.50 0.60
C GLU A 58 10.51 6.39 0.50
N ASP A 59 10.28 6.91 -0.70
CA ASP A 59 9.06 7.61 -1.12
C ASP A 59 8.41 6.74 -2.22
N LEU A 60 7.32 6.06 -1.88
CA LEU A 60 6.67 5.08 -2.74
C LEU A 60 5.25 5.51 -3.06
N GLN A 61 4.80 5.19 -4.27
CA GLN A 61 3.41 5.39 -4.68
C GLN A 61 2.99 4.30 -5.66
N GLY A 62 1.69 4.12 -5.82
CA GLY A 62 1.19 3.09 -6.70
C GLY A 62 -0.31 2.96 -6.72
N TYR A 63 -0.73 1.85 -7.31
CA TYR A 63 -2.11 1.42 -7.34
C TYR A 63 -2.25 0.07 -6.66
N CYS A 64 -3.37 -0.16 -5.97
CA CYS A 64 -3.73 -1.48 -5.49
C CYS A 64 -5.07 -1.91 -6.06
N TYR A 65 -5.14 -3.18 -6.44
CA TYR A 65 -6.35 -3.85 -6.86
C TYR A 65 -6.80 -4.75 -5.73
N VAL A 66 -8.03 -4.51 -5.27
CA VAL A 66 -8.67 -5.28 -4.22
C VAL A 66 -9.76 -6.10 -4.87
N LYS A 67 -9.67 -7.43 -4.76
CA LYS A 67 -10.74 -8.32 -5.19
C LYS A 67 -11.49 -8.81 -3.97
N ASN A 68 -12.82 -8.77 -4.00
CA ASN A 68 -13.62 -9.43 -2.97
C ASN A 68 -13.36 -10.95 -3.01
N ASN A 69 -13.81 -11.68 -1.99
CA ASN A 69 -13.56 -13.12 -1.89
C ASN A 69 -14.19 -13.95 -3.03
N ASN A 70 -15.14 -13.37 -3.77
CA ASN A 70 -15.82 -14.02 -4.90
C ASN A 70 -15.22 -13.61 -6.27
N ASN A 71 -14.18 -12.76 -6.30
CA ASN A 71 -13.53 -12.18 -7.49
C ASN A 71 -14.42 -11.34 -8.43
N GLU A 72 -15.68 -11.09 -8.10
CA GLU A 72 -16.61 -10.33 -8.96
C GLU A 72 -16.52 -8.82 -8.72
N ASP A 73 -16.24 -8.41 -7.49
CA ASP A 73 -16.17 -7.01 -7.11
C ASP A 73 -14.71 -6.57 -6.95
N ILE A 74 -14.38 -5.44 -7.57
CA ILE A 74 -13.01 -4.91 -7.59
C ILE A 74 -13.01 -3.46 -7.09
N LEU A 75 -12.06 -3.12 -6.23
CA LEU A 75 -11.69 -1.73 -5.96
C LEU A 75 -10.29 -1.47 -6.48
N ILE A 76 -10.11 -0.29 -7.07
CA ILE A 76 -8.81 0.27 -7.39
C ILE A 76 -8.56 1.43 -6.44
N THR A 77 -7.42 1.39 -5.76
CA THR A 77 -6.97 2.47 -4.90
C THR A 77 -5.66 3.04 -5.43
N ASN A 78 -5.47 4.35 -5.34
CA ASN A 78 -4.16 4.95 -5.44
C ASN A 78 -3.61 5.17 -4.04
N TRP A 79 -2.30 5.08 -3.88
CA TRP A 79 -1.66 5.27 -2.59
C TRP A 79 -0.29 5.91 -2.73
N ASN A 80 0.12 6.55 -1.64
CA ASN A 80 1.49 7.00 -1.43
C ASN A 80 1.90 6.66 0.00
N CYS A 81 3.19 6.44 0.21
CA CYS A 81 3.75 6.32 1.54
C CYS A 81 5.20 6.79 1.54
N ASN A 82 5.60 7.32 2.70
CA ASN A 82 6.97 7.75 2.95
C ASN A 82 7.50 7.02 4.18
N THR A 83 8.83 6.90 4.26
CA THR A 83 9.47 6.28 5.41
C THR A 83 9.22 7.08 6.69
N THR A 84 8.82 6.38 7.74
CA THR A 84 8.51 6.90 9.06
C THR A 84 9.15 6.01 10.12
N ALA A 85 9.55 6.59 11.26
CA ALA A 85 10.07 5.84 12.40
C ALA A 85 8.95 5.18 13.20
N GLY A 86 9.12 3.90 13.51
CA GLY A 86 8.28 3.16 14.45
C GLY A 86 8.65 3.47 15.89
N ILE A 87 7.76 3.07 16.81
CA ILE A 87 7.94 3.27 18.26
C ILE A 87 9.23 2.59 18.77
N ASN A 88 9.65 1.50 18.12
CA ASN A 88 10.87 0.75 18.46
C ASN A 88 12.11 1.18 17.65
N GLY A 89 12.03 2.27 16.88
CA GLY A 89 13.11 2.72 15.99
C GLY A 89 13.16 2.03 14.63
N ASP A 90 12.31 1.02 14.40
CA ASP A 90 12.19 0.35 13.09
C ASP A 90 11.61 1.30 12.04
N ALA A 91 12.18 1.34 10.85
CA ALA A 91 11.68 2.16 9.76
C ALA A 91 10.62 1.40 8.92
N TYR A 92 9.50 2.06 8.62
CA TYR A 92 8.42 1.50 7.81
C TYR A 92 7.82 2.58 6.90
N CYS A 93 7.14 2.17 5.84
CA CYS A 93 6.44 3.07 4.94
C CYS A 93 5.01 3.29 5.45
N SER A 94 4.67 4.54 5.75
CA SER A 94 3.32 4.93 6.17
C SER A 94 2.77 5.99 5.24
N GLY A 95 1.49 5.88 4.90
CA GLY A 95 0.84 6.91 4.13
C GLY A 95 -0.65 6.71 3.93
N LYS A 96 -1.17 7.35 2.89
CA LYS A 96 -2.60 7.42 2.62
C LYS A 96 -2.88 6.69 1.32
N LEU A 97 -4.09 6.15 1.26
CA LEU A 97 -4.66 5.65 0.02
C LEU A 97 -6.03 6.28 -0.19
N LYS A 98 -6.45 6.36 -1.45
CA LYS A 98 -7.77 6.79 -1.84
C LYS A 98 -8.36 5.80 -2.85
N ILE A 99 -9.65 5.56 -2.77
CA ILE A 99 -10.38 4.78 -3.77
C ILE A 99 -10.56 5.67 -4.99
N ILE A 100 -10.12 5.18 -6.15
CA ILE A 100 -10.26 5.90 -7.41
C ILE A 100 -11.34 5.29 -8.29
N GLN A 101 -11.62 4.00 -8.12
CA GLN A 101 -12.64 3.31 -8.90
C GLN A 101 -13.11 2.06 -8.16
N GLY A 102 -14.40 1.75 -8.31
CA GLY A 102 -14.97 0.47 -7.92
C GLY A 102 -15.76 -0.14 -9.08
N PHE A 103 -15.84 -1.46 -9.09
CA PHE A 103 -16.57 -2.26 -10.08
C PHE A 103 -17.58 -3.17 -9.38
N GLY A 104 -18.56 -3.67 -10.15
CA GLY A 104 -19.62 -4.50 -9.61
C GLY A 104 -20.50 -3.71 -8.64
N LYS A 105 -20.74 -4.26 -7.45
CA LYS A 105 -21.57 -3.60 -6.43
C LYS A 105 -20.93 -2.36 -5.82
N PHE A 106 -19.66 -2.08 -6.13
CA PHE A 106 -18.95 -0.89 -5.67
C PHE A 106 -18.78 0.16 -6.77
N ALA A 107 -19.54 0.09 -7.85
CA ALA A 107 -19.53 1.14 -8.87
C ALA A 107 -19.89 2.51 -8.26
N GLY A 108 -18.99 3.48 -8.35
CA GLY A 108 -19.19 4.84 -7.84
C GLY A 108 -18.93 5.02 -6.33
N VAL A 109 -18.32 4.04 -5.65
CA VAL A 109 -17.84 4.26 -4.27
C VAL A 109 -16.63 5.17 -4.24
N ASP A 110 -16.51 5.94 -3.17
CA ASP A 110 -15.35 6.76 -2.85
C ASP A 110 -14.86 6.35 -1.45
N GLY A 111 -13.64 6.71 -1.09
CA GLY A 111 -13.11 6.36 0.21
C GLY A 111 -11.64 6.69 0.34
N PHE A 112 -11.19 6.61 1.58
CA PHE A 112 -9.80 6.88 1.95
C PHE A 112 -9.36 5.89 3.01
N GLY A 113 -8.06 5.69 3.10
CA GLY A 113 -7.49 4.75 4.04
C GLY A 113 -6.06 5.09 4.38
N LYS A 114 -5.47 4.21 5.18
CA LYS A 114 -4.06 4.24 5.54
C LYS A 114 -3.41 2.97 5.07
N ILE A 115 -2.20 3.12 4.54
CA ILE A 115 -1.32 2.01 4.20
C ILE A 115 -0.12 2.04 5.14
N ASN A 116 0.17 0.90 5.75
CA ASN A 116 1.38 0.68 6.52
C ASN A 116 2.05 -0.60 6.02
N MET A 117 3.28 -0.47 5.56
CA MET A 117 4.06 -1.59 5.06
C MET A 117 5.54 -1.47 5.43
N PRO A 118 6.30 -2.58 5.45
CA PRO A 118 7.75 -2.53 5.54
C PRO A 118 8.38 -1.71 4.42
N ILE A 119 9.65 -1.34 4.60
CA ILE A 119 10.47 -0.76 3.53
C ILE A 119 10.57 -1.75 2.36
N ALA A 120 10.34 -1.30 1.13
CA ALA A 120 10.32 -2.12 -0.08
C ALA A 120 11.65 -2.88 -0.26
N LYS A 121 12.80 -2.26 0.05
CA LYS A 121 14.10 -2.96 0.07
C LYS A 121 14.16 -4.17 1.00
N THR A 122 13.37 -4.21 2.06
CA THR A 122 13.30 -5.36 2.98
C THR A 122 12.31 -6.43 2.54
N MET A 123 11.45 -6.14 1.56
CA MET A 123 10.47 -7.06 0.99
C MET A 123 11.12 -8.03 -0.01
N THR A 124 12.01 -8.90 0.47
CA THR A 124 12.56 -9.98 -0.37
C THR A 124 11.51 -11.08 -0.62
N SER A 125 11.67 -11.81 -1.73
CA SER A 125 10.69 -12.71 -2.39
C SER A 125 10.04 -13.81 -1.53
N LYS A 126 10.44 -14.00 -0.27
CA LYS A 126 9.91 -14.99 0.68
C LYS A 126 9.00 -14.43 1.75
N ILE A 127 8.89 -13.11 1.89
CA ILE A 127 8.11 -12.51 2.96
C ILE A 127 6.71 -12.16 2.42
N ASN A 128 5.72 -12.99 2.79
CA ASN A 128 4.33 -12.55 2.90
C ASN A 128 4.28 -11.49 4.01
N SER A 129 4.86 -10.32 3.79
CA SER A 129 4.79 -9.23 4.74
C SER A 129 3.32 -8.87 4.84
N PRO A 130 2.68 -8.99 6.01
CA PRO A 130 1.29 -8.61 6.16
C PRO A 130 1.22 -7.08 6.07
N THR A 131 1.20 -6.55 4.85
CA THR A 131 0.85 -5.17 4.56
C THR A 131 -0.55 -4.98 5.10
N LYS A 132 -0.67 -4.15 6.13
CA LYS A 132 -1.95 -3.83 6.76
C LYS A 132 -2.49 -2.59 6.07
N ILE A 133 -3.59 -2.78 5.36
CA ILE A 133 -4.35 -1.69 4.78
C ILE A 133 -5.64 -1.52 5.58
N LEU A 134 -5.83 -0.32 6.13
CA LEU A 134 -7.05 0.10 6.80
C LEU A 134 -7.84 0.99 5.84
N LEU A 135 -9.00 0.52 5.39
CA LEU A 135 -9.89 1.23 4.46
C LEU A 135 -11.15 1.75 5.15
N SER A 136 -11.53 2.99 4.85
CA SER A 136 -12.85 3.54 5.11
C SER A 136 -13.54 3.80 3.77
N ILE A 137 -14.67 3.13 3.53
CA ILE A 137 -15.40 3.16 2.25
C ILE A 137 -16.69 3.97 2.46
N LYS A 138 -16.89 4.97 1.61
CA LYS A 138 -18.12 5.76 1.52
C LYS A 138 -18.90 5.33 0.29
N TYR A 139 -20.06 4.75 0.55
CA TYR A 139 -21.00 4.37 -0.50
C TYR A 139 -21.82 5.58 -0.94
N PRO A 140 -22.03 5.78 -2.26
CA PRO A 140 -22.99 6.76 -2.73
C PRO A 140 -24.39 6.38 -2.22
N LEU A 141 -25.23 7.39 -2.00
CA LEU A 141 -26.57 7.22 -1.45
C LEU A 141 -27.44 6.25 -2.28
N SER A 142 -27.16 6.10 -3.58
CA SER A 142 -27.81 5.16 -4.49
C SER A 142 -27.43 3.68 -4.28
N LEU A 143 -26.33 3.40 -3.56
CA LEU A 143 -25.87 2.05 -3.23
C LEU A 143 -26.23 1.62 -1.79
N LYS A 144 -26.88 2.47 -0.99
CA LYS A 144 -27.52 2.03 0.25
C LYS A 144 -28.70 1.12 -0.10
N LYS A 145 -28.46 -0.19 -0.16
CA LYS A 145 -29.49 -1.22 -0.04
C LYS A 145 -29.31 -1.94 1.28
#